data_AF-A0A1H8C916-F1
#
_entry.id   AF-A0A1H8C916-F1
#
_cell.length_a   1.000
_cell.length_b   1.000
_cell.length_c   1.000
_cell.angle_alpha   90.00
_cell.angle_beta   90.00
_cell.angle_gamma   90.00
#
_symmetry.space_group_name_H-M   'P 1'
#
loop_
_entity.id
_entity.type
_entity.pdbx_description
1 polymer ?
#
loop_
_entity_poly.entity_id
_entity_poly.type
_entity_poly.pdbx_seq_one_letter_code
_entity_poly.pdbx_strand_id
1 'polypeptide(L)'
;MSAHPNKMKVLLSKVPEVTIFFWIIKILCTTVGETFADFLNFNLGFGLTNTTIIMGVAFFIVLIFQFKATKYVPGIYWLTVVLISVFGTLVTDNLTDAMGVPLEKSTIVFSILLGLTFLVWYASEKTLSIHSIYTRKREVYYWLTILFTFALGTAVGDLYSEQLGLGYFNTGITVVIIIAIMYFTWKWLRLDAVLAFWVVYILTRPLGASIGDYLSQTKMNGGLGLGTTITSIVFLAAILAVIIFLAVTKIDTAPKSDTVESGHAKESKRNVLVQTVAVLCVFLAIGIGGYVQLSHNIVSQIDSSGSASSSNSASLAGQLLDFVNIENDMLNAVNAKDFAAAKKGADNLEHQWDTAEPKLRKIDSSTWTQIDGTIDVVLAAVRSGKPDANQSKNALQDSLKVLNDANKAAASQAPASSQSETPQAPAASPEATTDTPQAKLAGRLSDFIDIENEMMKAVNAKEFAAAQKDADNLEHKWDISEPKLRKIDGSTWTKIDGTIDVVLATVRKGKPNGSQCISALNDSLTIMSGANK
;
A
#
# COMPACT_ATOMS: atom_id res chain seq x y z
N MET A 1 58.64 5.63 -5.87
CA MET A 1 57.40 5.70 -5.06
C MET A 1 56.25 5.15 -5.89
N SER A 2 56.05 3.83 -5.86
CA SER A 2 54.99 3.17 -6.61
C SER A 2 53.74 3.16 -5.73
N ALA A 3 52.93 4.22 -5.79
CA ALA A 3 51.63 4.23 -5.15
C ALA A 3 50.78 3.11 -5.77
N HIS A 4 50.43 2.10 -4.96
CA HIS A 4 49.62 0.97 -5.41
C HIS A 4 48.33 1.49 -6.08
N PRO A 5 48.01 1.12 -7.33
CA PRO A 5 46.83 1.60 -8.05
C PRO A 5 45.51 1.27 -7.33
N ASN A 6 45.53 0.28 -6.43
CA ASN A 6 44.39 -0.06 -5.57
C ASN A 6 44.11 1.01 -4.49
N LYS A 7 45.15 1.61 -3.89
CA LYS A 7 44.99 2.70 -2.90
C LYS A 7 44.42 3.97 -3.54
N MET A 8 44.84 4.28 -4.77
CA MET A 8 44.34 5.44 -5.52
C MET A 8 42.84 5.28 -5.89
N LYS A 9 42.39 4.06 -6.20
CA LYS A 9 40.98 3.78 -6.48
C LYS A 9 40.09 3.89 -5.24
N VAL A 10 40.58 3.45 -4.07
CA VAL A 10 39.86 3.61 -2.79
C VAL A 10 39.76 5.09 -2.40
N LEU A 11 40.81 5.87 -2.59
CA LEU A 11 40.82 7.34 -2.34
C LEU A 11 39.90 8.14 -3.28
N LEU A 12 39.48 7.56 -4.42
CA LEU A 12 38.57 8.15 -5.39
C LEU A 12 37.13 7.64 -5.24
N SER A 13 36.88 6.67 -4.34
CA SER A 13 35.53 6.22 -4.04
C SER A 13 34.71 7.37 -3.45
N LYS A 14 33.48 7.53 -3.93
CA LYS A 14 32.53 8.52 -3.39
C LYS A 14 31.64 7.98 -2.28
N VAL A 15 31.88 6.75 -1.85
CA VAL A 15 31.10 6.01 -0.83
C VAL A 15 31.99 5.75 0.38
N PRO A 16 31.46 5.87 1.62
CA PRO A 16 32.20 5.61 2.84
C PRO A 16 32.69 4.16 2.94
N GLU A 17 33.75 3.96 3.72
CA GLU A 17 34.17 2.62 4.16
C GLU A 17 33.11 1.96 5.04
N VAL A 18 32.90 0.65 4.83
CA VAL A 18 31.89 -0.13 5.57
C VAL A 18 32.41 -0.47 6.97
N THR A 19 32.29 0.49 7.87
CA THR A 19 32.62 0.34 9.30
C THR A 19 31.36 0.07 10.14
N ILE A 20 31.51 -0.12 11.46
CA ILE A 20 30.35 -0.20 12.36
C ILE A 20 29.53 1.10 12.33
N PHE A 21 30.19 2.25 12.17
CA PHE A 21 29.52 3.55 12.10
C PHE A 21 28.65 3.68 10.85
N PHE A 22 29.08 3.10 9.73
CA PHE A 22 28.28 3.03 8.49
C PHE A 22 26.94 2.34 8.75
N TRP A 23 26.94 1.21 9.45
CA TRP A 23 25.71 0.49 9.77
C TRP A 23 24.83 1.24 10.77
N ILE A 24 25.43 1.84 11.81
CA ILE A 24 24.69 2.64 12.80
C ILE A 24 23.95 3.78 12.12
N ILE A 25 24.67 4.65 11.40
CA ILE A 25 24.04 5.82 10.77
C ILE A 25 23.06 5.41 9.67
N LYS A 26 23.32 4.33 8.93
CA LYS A 26 22.37 3.78 7.95
C LYS A 26 21.04 3.38 8.61
N ILE A 27 21.09 2.64 9.73
CA ILE A 27 19.90 2.24 10.48
C ILE A 27 19.16 3.49 11.00
N LEU A 28 19.88 4.48 11.53
CA LEU A 28 19.27 5.73 11.96
C LEU A 28 18.59 6.46 10.78
N CYS A 29 19.23 6.56 9.62
CA CYS A 29 18.66 7.17 8.42
C CYS A 29 17.42 6.41 7.90
N THR A 30 17.41 5.09 7.98
CA THR A 30 16.24 4.29 7.62
C THR A 30 15.09 4.50 8.59
N THR A 31 15.35 4.68 9.89
CA THR A 31 14.29 4.97 10.88
C THR A 31 13.73 6.39 10.75
N VAL A 32 14.58 7.37 10.46
CA VAL A 32 14.12 8.74 10.14
C VAL A 32 13.32 8.77 8.85
N GLY A 33 13.68 7.95 7.86
CA GLY A 33 12.96 7.87 6.59
C GLY A 33 11.46 7.63 6.77
N GLU A 34 11.11 6.75 7.70
CA GLU A 34 9.72 6.45 8.10
C GLU A 34 9.10 7.60 8.88
N THR A 35 9.63 7.84 10.07
CA THR A 35 9.04 8.76 11.05
C THR A 35 8.97 10.20 10.58
N PHE A 36 9.90 10.63 9.73
CA PHE A 36 9.89 11.97 9.15
C PHE A 36 8.93 12.09 7.97
N ALA A 37 8.76 11.04 7.15
CA ALA A 37 7.73 11.02 6.12
C ALA A 37 6.35 11.19 6.75
N ASP A 38 6.06 10.40 7.79
CA ASP A 38 4.81 10.48 8.56
C ASP A 38 4.60 11.84 9.21
N PHE A 39 5.66 12.38 9.80
CA PHE A 39 5.59 13.71 10.42
C PHE A 39 5.21 14.79 9.41
N LEU A 40 5.81 14.78 8.22
CA LEU A 40 5.47 15.74 7.18
C LEU A 40 4.05 15.52 6.65
N ASN A 41 3.61 14.27 6.53
CA ASN A 41 2.30 13.91 6.03
C ASN A 41 1.18 14.30 7.03
N PHE A 42 1.21 13.71 8.23
CA PHE A 42 0.14 13.78 9.22
C PHE A 42 0.23 15.01 10.13
N ASN A 43 1.42 15.38 10.61
CA ASN A 43 1.57 16.47 11.58
C ASN A 43 1.59 17.85 10.92
N LEU A 44 2.23 17.98 9.76
CA LEU A 44 2.24 19.25 9.02
C LEU A 44 1.04 19.39 8.08
N GLY A 45 0.28 18.32 7.85
CA GLY A 45 -0.94 18.34 7.04
C GLY A 45 -0.69 18.67 5.57
N PHE A 46 0.53 18.45 5.07
CA PHE A 46 0.83 18.68 3.64
C PHE A 46 0.11 17.67 2.75
N GLY A 47 -0.24 16.51 3.28
CA GLY A 47 -0.76 15.38 2.52
C GLY A 47 0.34 14.65 1.77
N LEU A 48 0.04 13.41 1.39
CA LEU A 48 1.03 12.46 0.91
C LEU A 48 1.69 12.89 -0.41
N THR A 49 0.89 13.34 -1.37
CA THR A 49 1.37 13.77 -2.69
C THR A 49 2.24 15.03 -2.63
N ASN A 50 1.84 16.06 -1.86
CA ASN A 50 2.64 17.28 -1.76
C ASN A 50 3.96 17.03 -1.03
N THR A 51 3.92 16.21 0.04
CA THR A 51 5.11 15.80 0.78
C THR A 51 6.10 15.06 -0.14
N THR A 52 5.59 14.14 -0.97
CA THR A 52 6.36 13.41 -1.98
C THR A 52 7.05 14.36 -2.97
N ILE A 53 6.33 15.37 -3.48
CA ILE A 53 6.88 16.34 -4.43
C ILE A 53 7.99 17.19 -3.78
N ILE A 54 7.74 17.75 -2.59
CA ILE A 54 8.70 18.61 -1.89
C ILE A 54 9.99 17.83 -1.55
N MET A 55 9.84 16.65 -0.96
CA MET A 55 10.97 15.80 -0.59
C MET A 55 11.69 15.25 -1.82
N GLY A 56 10.96 14.93 -2.89
CA GLY A 56 11.52 14.54 -4.18
C GLY A 56 12.39 15.64 -4.78
N VAL A 57 11.90 16.88 -4.82
CA VAL A 57 12.69 18.02 -5.31
C VAL A 57 13.95 18.23 -4.46
N ALA A 58 13.83 18.20 -3.14
CA ALA A 58 14.98 18.31 -2.24
C ALA A 58 16.00 17.18 -2.48
N PHE A 59 15.53 15.94 -2.61
CA PHE A 59 16.36 14.78 -2.93
C PHE A 59 17.12 14.97 -4.24
N PHE A 60 16.44 15.33 -5.34
CA PHE A 60 17.10 15.51 -6.63
C PHE A 60 18.12 16.65 -6.63
N ILE A 61 17.87 17.74 -5.90
CA ILE A 61 18.83 18.84 -5.74
C ILE A 61 20.11 18.34 -5.06
N VAL A 62 19.99 17.64 -3.93
CA VAL A 62 21.14 17.11 -3.19
C VAL A 62 21.86 16.02 -3.99
N LEU A 63 21.11 15.18 -4.72
CA LEU A 63 21.66 14.17 -5.60
C LEU A 63 22.52 14.79 -6.72
N ILE A 64 22.12 15.93 -7.28
CA ILE A 64 22.94 16.68 -8.25
C ILE A 64 24.27 17.13 -7.61
N PHE A 65 24.24 17.62 -6.37
CA PHE A 65 25.48 17.97 -5.64
C PHE A 65 26.36 16.74 -5.39
N GLN A 66 25.76 15.59 -5.07
CA GLN A 66 26.47 14.32 -4.90
C GLN A 66 27.16 13.87 -6.20
N PHE A 67 26.49 13.98 -7.34
CA PHE A 67 27.11 13.68 -8.65
C PHE A 67 28.23 14.67 -9.02
N LYS A 68 28.12 15.94 -8.59
CA LYS A 68 29.16 16.96 -8.80
C LYS A 68 30.38 16.78 -7.91
N ALA A 69 30.21 16.24 -6.71
CA ALA A 69 31.32 15.99 -5.79
C ALA A 69 32.34 15.04 -6.42
N THR A 70 33.63 15.41 -6.40
CA THR A 70 34.70 14.59 -7.00
C THR A 70 35.33 13.58 -6.03
N LYS A 71 34.96 13.66 -4.75
CA LYS A 71 35.43 12.81 -3.65
C LYS A 71 34.28 12.58 -2.68
N TYR A 72 34.40 11.57 -1.82
CA TYR A 72 33.45 11.37 -0.73
C TYR A 72 33.43 12.58 0.21
N VAL A 73 32.23 13.17 0.37
CA VAL A 73 31.94 14.25 1.31
C VAL A 73 30.86 13.72 2.26
N PRO A 74 31.18 13.44 3.54
CA PRO A 74 30.26 12.79 4.48
C PRO A 74 28.90 13.48 4.55
N GLY A 75 28.88 14.82 4.64
CA GLY A 75 27.64 15.58 4.75
C GLY A 75 26.72 15.44 3.52
N ILE A 76 27.25 15.54 2.31
CA ILE A 76 26.45 15.44 1.08
C ILE A 76 25.94 14.01 0.91
N TYR A 77 26.79 13.02 1.14
CA TYR A 77 26.43 11.61 1.00
C TYR A 77 25.34 11.22 2.00
N TRP A 78 25.51 11.50 3.30
CA TRP A 78 24.52 11.11 4.31
C TRP A 78 23.23 11.92 4.19
N LEU A 79 23.30 13.20 3.79
CA LEU A 79 22.09 13.97 3.47
C LEU A 79 21.34 13.35 2.28
N THR A 80 22.05 12.89 1.24
CA THR A 80 21.42 12.16 0.13
C THR A 80 20.76 10.88 0.62
N VAL A 81 21.40 10.14 1.55
CA VAL A 81 20.84 8.92 2.15
C VAL A 81 19.60 9.18 3.01
N VAL A 82 19.55 10.30 3.74
CA VAL A 82 18.35 10.71 4.49
C VAL A 82 17.22 11.12 3.54
N LEU A 83 17.52 11.91 2.51
CA LEU A 83 16.48 12.35 1.58
C LEU A 83 15.93 11.22 0.71
N ILE A 84 16.79 10.30 0.26
CA ILE A 84 16.34 9.13 -0.49
C ILE A 84 15.58 8.14 0.41
N SER A 85 15.86 8.10 1.72
CA SER A 85 15.09 7.26 2.63
C SER A 85 13.66 7.76 2.74
N VAL A 86 13.47 9.04 3.03
CA VAL A 86 12.15 9.68 3.12
C VAL A 86 11.41 9.60 1.79
N PHE A 87 12.07 9.95 0.69
CA PHE A 87 11.43 9.89 -0.63
C PHE A 87 11.06 8.45 -1.04
N GLY A 88 11.88 7.47 -0.69
CA GLY A 88 11.59 6.06 -0.96
C GLY A 88 10.36 5.55 -0.21
N THR A 89 10.16 5.95 1.06
CA THR A 89 8.93 5.68 1.83
C THR A 89 7.72 6.25 1.10
N LEU A 90 7.75 7.57 0.85
CA LEU A 90 6.64 8.31 0.27
C LEU A 90 6.21 7.80 -1.11
N VAL A 91 7.15 7.27 -1.91
CA VAL A 91 6.83 6.63 -3.19
C VAL A 91 6.02 5.35 -3.01
N THR A 92 6.35 4.54 -2.01
CA THR A 92 5.60 3.32 -1.69
C THR A 92 4.23 3.69 -1.13
N ASP A 93 4.18 4.55 -0.13
CA ASP A 93 2.94 4.98 0.53
C ASP A 93 1.98 5.64 -0.48
N ASN A 94 2.50 6.48 -1.38
CA ASN A 94 1.65 7.12 -2.40
C ASN A 94 1.10 6.10 -3.41
N LEU A 95 1.77 4.96 -3.62
CA LEU A 95 1.22 3.88 -4.44
C LEU A 95 0.16 3.09 -3.66
N THR A 96 0.41 2.78 -2.39
CA THR A 96 -0.46 1.91 -1.60
C THR A 96 -1.67 2.65 -1.06
N ASP A 97 -1.45 3.80 -0.45
CA ASP A 97 -2.46 4.50 0.36
C ASP A 97 -3.21 5.52 -0.47
N ALA A 98 -2.52 6.26 -1.35
CA ALA A 98 -3.17 7.25 -2.22
C ALA A 98 -3.71 6.65 -3.53
N MET A 99 -3.06 5.64 -4.10
CA MET A 99 -3.48 5.01 -5.37
C MET A 99 -4.14 3.63 -5.17
N GLY A 100 -4.22 3.12 -3.94
CA GLY A 100 -4.90 1.86 -3.62
C GLY A 100 -4.20 0.61 -4.17
N VAL A 101 -2.91 0.68 -4.52
CA VAL A 101 -2.16 -0.47 -5.05
C VAL A 101 -1.83 -1.42 -3.90
N PRO A 102 -2.25 -2.70 -3.93
CA PRO A 102 -1.93 -3.65 -2.86
C PRO A 102 -0.42 -3.78 -2.60
N LEU A 103 -0.01 -3.82 -1.32
CA LEU A 103 1.39 -3.95 -0.89
C LEU A 103 2.09 -5.18 -1.48
N GLU A 104 1.38 -6.29 -1.73
CA GLU A 104 1.98 -7.45 -2.40
C GLU A 104 2.41 -7.12 -3.84
N LYS A 105 1.59 -6.35 -4.56
CA LYS A 105 1.94 -5.93 -5.93
C LYS A 105 3.12 -4.97 -5.91
N SER A 106 3.12 -3.99 -5.00
CA SER A 106 4.23 -3.05 -4.82
C SER A 106 5.53 -3.79 -4.48
N THR A 107 5.48 -4.77 -3.57
CA THR A 107 6.61 -5.63 -3.20
C THR A 107 7.16 -6.40 -4.40
N ILE A 108 6.30 -7.00 -5.22
CA ILE A 108 6.71 -7.74 -6.43
C ILE A 108 7.36 -6.79 -7.44
N VAL A 109 6.74 -5.64 -7.71
CA VAL A 109 7.23 -4.65 -8.68
C VAL A 109 8.60 -4.12 -8.26
N PHE A 110 8.75 -3.67 -7.00
CA PHE A 110 10.04 -3.17 -6.52
C PHE A 110 11.11 -4.26 -6.46
N SER A 111 10.76 -5.51 -6.18
CA SER A 111 11.68 -6.65 -6.26
C SER A 111 12.20 -6.86 -7.70
N ILE A 112 11.30 -6.80 -8.69
CA ILE A 112 11.67 -6.91 -10.11
C ILE A 112 12.57 -5.74 -10.52
N LEU A 113 12.20 -4.50 -10.17
CA LEU A 113 12.98 -3.31 -10.50
C LEU A 113 14.37 -3.33 -9.87
N LEU A 114 14.48 -3.75 -8.61
CA LEU A 114 15.75 -3.92 -7.92
C LEU A 114 16.60 -5.02 -8.59
N GLY A 115 16.00 -6.18 -8.90
CA GLY A 115 16.67 -7.28 -9.59
C GLY A 115 17.18 -6.89 -10.98
N LEU A 116 16.37 -6.18 -11.76
CA LEU A 116 16.76 -5.64 -13.07
C LEU A 116 17.89 -4.63 -12.94
N THR A 117 17.86 -3.77 -11.92
CA THR A 117 18.92 -2.80 -11.66
C THR A 117 20.25 -3.49 -11.39
N PHE A 118 20.26 -4.52 -10.53
CA PHE A 118 21.45 -5.33 -10.29
C PHE A 118 21.92 -6.07 -11.55
N LEU A 119 21.00 -6.64 -12.33
CA LEU A 119 21.32 -7.38 -13.54
C LEU A 119 21.95 -6.47 -14.60
N VAL A 120 21.37 -5.30 -14.85
CA VAL A 120 21.88 -4.32 -15.81
C VAL A 120 23.22 -3.75 -15.33
N TRP A 121 23.36 -3.48 -14.03
CA TRP A 121 24.62 -3.02 -13.46
C TRP A 121 25.72 -4.07 -13.62
N TYR A 122 25.44 -5.34 -13.27
CA TYR A 122 26.40 -6.42 -13.45
C TYR A 122 26.71 -6.69 -14.93
N ALA A 123 25.72 -6.62 -15.82
CA ALA A 123 25.91 -6.78 -17.26
C ALA A 123 26.87 -5.71 -17.81
N SER A 124 26.71 -4.47 -17.37
CA SER A 124 27.52 -3.32 -17.80
C SER A 124 28.92 -3.29 -17.18
N GLU A 125 29.04 -3.46 -15.87
CA GLU A 125 30.28 -3.17 -15.12
C GLU A 125 31.00 -4.44 -14.64
N LYS A 126 30.36 -5.61 -14.74
CA LYS A 126 30.85 -6.93 -14.29
C LYS A 126 31.28 -6.96 -12.81
N THR A 127 30.79 -6.01 -12.02
CA THR A 127 31.01 -5.89 -10.58
C THR A 127 29.83 -5.16 -9.94
N LEU A 128 29.45 -5.58 -8.74
CA LEU A 128 28.47 -4.91 -7.87
C LEU A 128 29.14 -4.30 -6.63
N SER A 129 30.48 -4.19 -6.65
CA SER A 129 31.24 -3.71 -5.50
C SER A 129 31.12 -2.19 -5.32
N ILE A 130 30.69 -1.79 -4.13
CA ILE A 130 30.56 -0.39 -3.70
C ILE A 130 31.89 0.36 -3.61
N HIS A 131 33.01 -0.35 -3.40
CA HIS A 131 34.35 0.26 -3.32
C HIS A 131 34.87 0.75 -4.68
N SER A 132 34.11 0.53 -5.74
CA SER A 132 34.50 0.81 -7.12
C SER A 132 33.62 1.88 -7.79
N ILE A 133 32.95 2.71 -6.99
CA ILE A 133 32.06 3.78 -7.46
C ILE A 133 32.88 5.05 -7.69
N TYR A 134 33.52 5.11 -8.86
CA TYR A 134 34.34 6.25 -9.31
C TYR A 134 33.90 6.82 -10.67
N THR A 135 32.90 6.21 -11.32
CA THR A 135 32.34 6.71 -12.59
C THR A 135 30.89 7.14 -12.41
N ARG A 136 30.45 8.15 -13.17
CA ARG A 136 29.04 8.60 -13.16
C ARG A 136 28.06 7.46 -13.45
N LYS A 137 28.43 6.54 -14.35
CA LYS A 137 27.60 5.38 -14.69
C LYS A 137 27.39 4.45 -13.49
N ARG A 138 28.45 4.17 -12.73
CA ARG A 138 28.37 3.36 -11.49
C ARG A 138 27.61 4.07 -10.38
N GLU A 139 27.77 5.39 -10.26
CA GLU A 139 27.00 6.20 -9.30
C GLU A 139 25.49 6.16 -9.59
N VAL A 140 25.09 6.20 -10.87
CA VAL A 140 23.67 6.07 -11.24
C VAL A 140 23.10 4.72 -10.82
N TYR A 141 23.79 3.61 -11.13
CA TYR A 141 23.33 2.28 -10.71
C TYR A 141 23.27 2.16 -9.20
N TYR A 142 24.25 2.73 -8.49
CA TYR A 142 24.29 2.72 -7.04
C TYR A 142 23.09 3.45 -6.42
N TRP A 143 22.83 4.69 -6.82
CA TRP A 143 21.70 5.46 -6.28
C TRP A 143 20.34 4.89 -6.69
N LEU A 144 20.23 4.34 -7.91
CA LEU A 144 19.02 3.65 -8.35
C LEU A 144 18.77 2.37 -7.55
N THR A 145 19.83 1.61 -7.28
CA THR A 145 19.75 0.43 -6.40
C THR A 145 19.25 0.87 -5.02
N ILE A 146 19.85 1.91 -4.44
CA ILE A 146 19.42 2.45 -3.14
C ILE A 146 17.94 2.85 -3.16
N LEU A 147 17.50 3.61 -4.16
CA LEU A 147 16.10 4.03 -4.28
C LEU A 147 15.14 2.83 -4.22
N PHE A 148 15.38 1.81 -5.05
CA PHE A 148 14.53 0.62 -5.08
C PHE A 148 14.66 -0.24 -3.82
N THR A 149 15.83 -0.28 -3.16
CA THR A 149 15.94 -0.94 -1.85
C THR A 149 15.11 -0.25 -0.78
N PHE A 150 15.01 1.09 -0.83
CA PHE A 150 14.19 1.82 0.12
C PHE A 150 12.71 1.59 -0.11
N ALA A 151 12.23 1.73 -1.35
CA ALA A 151 10.84 1.50 -1.70
C ALA A 151 10.41 0.04 -1.44
N LEU A 152 11.23 -0.94 -1.83
CA LEU A 152 11.00 -2.36 -1.52
C LEU A 152 10.97 -2.62 -0.02
N GLY A 153 11.89 -2.01 0.73
CA GLY A 153 12.01 -2.23 2.16
C GLY A 153 10.82 -1.69 2.96
N THR A 154 10.22 -0.58 2.52
CA THR A 154 8.93 -0.09 3.05
C THR A 154 7.83 -1.09 2.72
N ALA A 155 7.63 -1.42 1.43
CA ALA A 155 6.55 -2.31 1.01
C ALA A 155 6.59 -3.69 1.70
N VAL A 156 7.79 -4.27 1.89
CA VAL A 156 7.97 -5.54 2.60
C VAL A 156 7.78 -5.36 4.12
N GLY A 157 8.23 -4.24 4.68
CA GLY A 157 8.02 -3.90 6.08
C GLY A 157 6.53 -3.94 6.41
N ASP A 158 5.76 -3.08 5.75
CA ASP A 158 4.33 -2.86 6.01
C ASP A 158 3.51 -4.12 5.69
N LEU A 159 3.89 -4.85 4.62
CA LEU A 159 3.27 -6.13 4.29
C LEU A 159 3.40 -7.13 5.46
N TYR A 160 4.57 -7.23 6.09
CA TYR A 160 4.76 -8.16 7.19
C TYR A 160 4.22 -7.63 8.52
N SER A 161 4.46 -6.35 8.85
CA SER A 161 4.05 -5.78 10.14
C SER A 161 2.55 -5.57 10.23
N GLU A 162 1.91 -5.07 9.17
CA GLU A 162 0.52 -4.64 9.17
C GLU A 162 -0.37 -5.69 8.51
N GLN A 163 -0.19 -5.95 7.21
CA GLN A 163 -1.10 -6.84 6.47
C GLN A 163 -1.04 -8.30 6.93
N LEU A 164 0.16 -8.80 7.28
CA LEU A 164 0.32 -10.15 7.84
C LEU A 164 0.21 -10.20 9.37
N GLY A 165 -0.10 -9.07 10.02
CA GLY A 165 -0.38 -9.00 11.45
C GLY A 165 0.78 -9.44 12.35
N LEU A 166 2.02 -9.43 11.84
CA LEU A 166 3.20 -9.84 12.60
C LEU A 166 3.53 -8.80 13.69
N GLY A 167 3.17 -7.54 13.44
CA GLY A 167 3.44 -6.39 14.29
C GLY A 167 4.87 -5.85 14.14
N TYR A 168 5.06 -4.56 14.43
CA TYR A 168 6.33 -3.86 14.21
C TYR A 168 7.50 -4.48 15.01
N PHE A 169 7.29 -4.78 16.30
CA PHE A 169 8.34 -5.33 17.17
C PHE A 169 8.87 -6.67 16.68
N ASN A 170 7.95 -7.61 16.40
CA ASN A 170 8.30 -8.95 15.96
C ASN A 170 8.93 -8.93 14.55
N THR A 171 8.45 -8.04 13.67
CA THR A 171 9.04 -7.84 12.33
C THR A 171 10.47 -7.36 12.45
N GLY A 172 10.73 -6.36 13.31
CA GLY A 172 12.07 -5.87 13.61
C GLY A 172 13.00 -6.98 14.12
N ILE A 173 12.56 -7.80 15.08
CA ILE A 173 13.35 -8.93 15.61
C ILE A 173 13.67 -9.95 14.51
N THR A 174 12.68 -10.34 13.69
CA THR A 174 12.89 -11.29 12.59
C THR A 174 13.95 -10.77 11.63
N VAL A 175 13.91 -9.48 11.26
CA VAL A 175 14.92 -8.89 10.38
C VAL A 175 16.31 -8.86 11.03
N VAL A 176 16.41 -8.55 12.34
CA VAL A 176 17.69 -8.62 13.08
C VAL A 176 18.27 -10.03 13.07
N ILE A 177 17.43 -11.05 13.29
CA ILE A 177 17.86 -12.46 13.25
C ILE A 177 18.40 -12.82 11.87
N ILE A 178 17.72 -12.42 10.80
CA ILE A 178 18.19 -12.67 9.42
C ILE A 178 19.52 -11.97 9.18
N ILE A 179 19.68 -10.71 9.61
CA ILE A 179 20.96 -9.98 9.51
C ILE A 179 22.08 -10.71 10.27
N ALA A 180 21.81 -11.21 11.48
CA ALA A 180 22.77 -11.97 12.28
C ALA A 180 23.18 -13.28 11.59
N ILE A 181 22.22 -14.00 10.98
CA ILE A 181 22.49 -15.19 10.17
C ILE A 181 23.39 -14.84 8.99
N MET A 182 23.10 -13.76 8.26
CA MET A 182 23.91 -13.33 7.12
C MET A 182 25.34 -12.97 7.54
N TYR A 183 25.52 -12.30 8.68
CA TYR A 183 26.83 -12.06 9.26
C TYR A 183 27.55 -13.37 9.59
N PHE A 184 26.84 -14.35 10.17
CA PHE A 184 27.40 -15.67 10.47
C PHE A 184 27.83 -16.40 9.18
N THR A 185 26.99 -16.41 8.16
CA THR A 185 27.28 -17.06 6.87
C THR A 185 28.48 -16.41 6.17
N TRP A 186 28.60 -15.09 6.24
CA TRP A 186 29.76 -14.38 5.73
C TRP A 186 31.03 -14.72 6.52
N LYS A 187 30.96 -14.70 7.86
CA LYS A 187 32.14 -14.87 8.70
C LYS A 187 32.68 -16.30 8.71
N TRP A 188 31.80 -17.30 8.73
CA TRP A 188 32.18 -18.71 8.90
C TRP A 188 31.95 -19.58 7.67
N LEU A 189 30.96 -19.28 6.82
CA LEU A 189 30.63 -20.07 5.61
C LEU A 189 31.20 -19.48 4.31
N ARG A 190 32.09 -18.47 4.38
CA ARG A 190 32.77 -17.86 3.23
C ARG A 190 31.80 -17.35 2.16
N LEU A 191 30.68 -16.76 2.58
CA LEU A 191 29.78 -16.04 1.67
C LEU A 191 30.51 -14.85 1.03
N ASP A 192 30.25 -14.58 -0.24
CA ASP A 192 30.79 -13.41 -0.92
C ASP A 192 30.45 -12.11 -0.16
N ALA A 193 31.45 -11.25 0.01
CA ALA A 193 31.32 -10.02 0.80
C ALA A 193 30.37 -9.00 0.15
N VAL A 194 30.31 -8.94 -1.18
CA VAL A 194 29.43 -8.02 -1.91
C VAL A 194 27.98 -8.51 -1.82
N LEU A 195 27.75 -9.81 -1.96
CA LEU A 195 26.43 -10.41 -1.78
C LEU A 195 25.92 -10.22 -0.35
N ALA A 196 26.75 -10.55 0.66
CA ALA A 196 26.40 -10.35 2.06
C ALA A 196 26.08 -8.88 2.37
N PHE A 197 26.89 -7.96 1.84
CA PHE A 197 26.65 -6.53 1.98
C PHE A 197 25.29 -6.10 1.44
N TRP A 198 24.94 -6.47 0.20
CA TRP A 198 23.68 -6.04 -0.41
C TRP A 198 22.47 -6.62 0.29
N VAL A 199 22.52 -7.89 0.71
CA VAL A 199 21.43 -8.51 1.47
C VAL A 199 21.21 -7.77 2.78
N VAL A 200 22.27 -7.56 3.58
CA VAL A 200 22.14 -6.82 4.84
C VAL A 200 21.69 -5.39 4.58
N TYR A 201 22.22 -4.73 3.55
CA TYR A 201 21.83 -3.37 3.18
C TYR A 201 20.32 -3.27 2.87
N ILE A 202 19.77 -4.21 2.08
CA ILE A 202 18.34 -4.27 1.78
C ILE A 202 17.54 -4.45 3.08
N LEU A 203 17.96 -5.39 3.94
CA LEU A 203 17.27 -5.70 5.19
C LEU A 203 17.34 -4.57 6.24
N THR A 204 18.32 -3.67 6.17
CA THR A 204 18.34 -2.52 7.09
C THR A 204 17.13 -1.60 6.93
N ARG A 205 16.46 -1.58 5.76
CA ARG A 205 15.27 -0.74 5.57
C ARG A 205 14.03 -1.26 6.32
N PRO A 206 13.53 -2.49 6.12
CA PRO A 206 12.39 -2.99 6.88
C PRO A 206 12.68 -2.99 8.39
N LEU A 207 13.94 -3.22 8.81
CA LEU A 207 14.34 -3.03 10.19
C LEU A 207 14.13 -1.58 10.67
N GLY A 208 14.58 -0.61 9.89
CA GLY A 208 14.46 0.80 10.22
C GLY A 208 13.01 1.28 10.29
N ALA A 209 12.17 0.85 9.34
CA ALA A 209 10.73 1.12 9.32
C ALA A 209 10.05 0.54 10.57
N SER A 210 10.20 -0.76 10.80
CA SER A 210 9.64 -1.42 11.99
C SER A 210 10.08 -0.79 13.32
N ILE A 211 11.33 -0.33 13.45
CA ILE A 211 11.77 0.41 14.64
C ILE A 211 11.10 1.79 14.71
N GLY A 212 11.01 2.48 13.58
CA GLY A 212 10.34 3.78 13.46
C GLY A 212 8.91 3.71 13.93
N ASP A 213 8.12 2.82 13.33
CA ASP A 213 6.71 2.63 13.61
C ASP A 213 6.48 2.12 15.03
N TYR A 214 7.30 1.18 15.50
CA TYR A 214 7.22 0.72 16.87
C TYR A 214 7.44 1.86 17.88
N LEU A 215 8.29 2.84 17.57
CA LEU A 215 8.52 3.98 18.47
C LEU A 215 7.45 5.07 18.30
N SER A 216 7.07 5.38 17.07
CA SER A 216 6.20 6.51 16.73
C SER A 216 4.72 6.22 16.94
N GLN A 217 4.23 5.04 16.51
CA GLN A 217 2.81 4.71 16.49
C GLN A 217 2.24 4.53 17.90
N THR A 218 0.91 4.65 18.02
CA THR A 218 0.21 4.55 19.30
C THR A 218 0.28 3.14 19.88
N LYS A 219 0.03 3.02 21.19
CA LYS A 219 -0.07 1.70 21.86
C LYS A 219 -1.19 0.83 21.32
N MET A 220 -2.23 1.44 20.73
CA MET A 220 -3.31 0.69 20.09
C MET A 220 -2.77 0.01 18.83
N ASN A 221 -2.05 0.74 17.96
CA ASN A 221 -1.45 0.19 16.75
C ASN A 221 -0.18 -0.67 16.99
N GLY A 222 0.09 -1.10 18.22
CA GLY A 222 1.27 -1.94 18.54
C GLY A 222 2.60 -1.19 18.68
N GLY A 223 2.58 0.15 18.73
CA GLY A 223 3.75 0.99 19.01
C GLY A 223 3.89 1.44 20.48
N LEU A 224 4.91 2.22 20.80
CA LEU A 224 5.21 2.74 22.14
C LEU A 224 4.48 4.06 22.44
N GLY A 225 4.02 4.77 21.42
CA GLY A 225 3.31 6.04 21.53
C GLY A 225 4.20 7.24 21.81
N LEU A 226 5.47 7.23 21.38
CA LEU A 226 6.35 8.41 21.53
C LEU A 226 5.97 9.53 20.54
N GLY A 227 5.22 9.21 19.49
CA GLY A 227 4.83 10.12 18.43
C GLY A 227 5.93 10.32 17.40
N THR A 228 5.51 10.62 16.17
CA THR A 228 6.36 10.87 15.00
C THR A 228 7.32 12.05 15.22
N THR A 229 6.85 13.13 15.85
CA THR A 229 7.64 14.36 16.10
C THR A 229 8.86 14.12 16.99
N ILE A 230 8.64 13.53 18.18
CA ILE A 230 9.73 13.31 19.15
C ILE A 230 10.73 12.30 18.59
N THR A 231 10.21 11.23 17.99
CA THR A 231 11.03 10.18 17.38
C THR A 231 11.90 10.76 16.26
N SER A 232 11.33 11.54 15.35
CA SER A 232 12.08 12.18 14.26
C SER A 232 13.19 13.11 14.78
N ILE A 233 12.91 13.95 15.77
CA ILE A 233 13.90 14.90 16.33
C ILE A 233 15.07 14.15 16.96
N VAL A 234 14.79 13.11 17.77
CA VAL A 234 15.83 12.33 18.44
C VAL A 234 16.74 11.64 17.43
N PHE A 235 16.17 11.00 16.41
CA PHE A 235 16.97 10.31 15.41
C PHE A 235 17.72 11.28 14.48
N LEU A 236 17.13 12.40 14.07
CA LEU A 236 17.82 13.44 13.30
C LEU A 236 19.01 14.02 14.09
N ALA A 237 18.83 14.27 15.39
CA ALA A 237 19.91 14.72 16.26
C ALA A 237 21.03 13.67 16.39
N ALA A 238 20.68 12.39 16.52
CA ALA A 238 21.63 11.29 16.57
C ALA A 238 22.41 11.15 15.24
N ILE A 239 21.73 11.25 14.09
CA ILE A 239 22.38 11.26 12.77
C ILE A 239 23.37 12.42 12.69
N LEU A 240 22.94 13.63 13.06
CA LEU A 240 23.80 14.81 13.03
C LEU A 240 25.04 14.63 13.91
N ALA A 241 24.88 14.09 15.12
CA ALA A 241 25.99 13.80 16.01
C ALA A 241 27.00 12.81 15.40
N VAL A 242 26.51 11.74 14.77
CA VAL A 242 27.38 10.74 14.09
C VAL A 242 28.06 11.37 12.87
N ILE A 243 27.36 12.19 12.07
CA ILE A 243 27.96 12.89 10.92
C ILE A 243 29.07 13.83 11.39
N ILE A 244 28.84 14.62 12.44
CA ILE A 244 29.86 15.52 13.01
C ILE A 244 31.06 14.72 13.51
N PHE A 245 30.80 13.62 14.23
CA PHE A 245 31.85 12.73 14.71
C PHE A 245 32.69 12.15 13.57
N LEU A 246 32.06 11.66 12.50
CA LEU A 246 32.76 11.14 11.32
C LEU A 246 33.52 12.23 10.57
N ALA A 247 32.94 13.43 10.43
CA ALA A 247 33.60 14.56 9.78
C ALA A 247 34.87 15.00 10.52
N VAL A 248 34.86 14.95 11.85
CA VAL A 248 36.02 15.28 12.71
C VAL A 248 37.05 14.16 12.72
N THR A 249 36.62 12.91 12.93
CA THR A 249 37.54 11.77 13.11
C THR A 249 38.08 11.20 11.80
N LYS A 250 37.36 11.40 10.68
CA LYS A 250 37.70 10.91 9.34
C LYS A 250 37.93 9.39 9.26
N ILE A 251 37.44 8.64 10.24
CA ILE A 251 37.59 7.19 10.36
C ILE A 251 36.96 6.46 9.16
N ASP A 252 35.94 7.06 8.55
CA ASP A 252 35.23 6.57 7.36
C ASP A 252 35.95 6.88 6.03
N THR A 253 37.08 7.59 6.07
CA THR A 253 37.89 7.95 4.89
C THR A 253 39.25 7.25 4.84
N ALA A 254 39.68 6.61 5.93
CA ALA A 254 40.98 5.98 6.04
C ALA A 254 40.93 4.51 5.56
N PRO A 255 41.63 4.14 4.48
CA PRO A 255 41.62 2.76 4.00
C PRO A 255 42.30 1.86 5.02
N LYS A 256 41.59 0.85 5.53
CA LYS A 256 42.20 -0.22 6.32
C LYS A 256 43.08 -1.03 5.37
N SER A 257 44.37 -1.12 5.68
CA SER A 257 45.36 -1.86 4.88
C SER A 257 45.16 -3.37 5.06
N ASP A 258 44.07 -3.91 4.53
CA ASP A 258 43.92 -5.36 4.42
C ASP A 258 44.62 -5.80 3.12
N THR A 259 45.85 -6.29 3.28
CA THR A 259 46.57 -7.09 2.29
C THR A 259 45.74 -8.34 1.98
N VAL A 260 44.97 -8.30 0.89
CA VAL A 260 44.33 -9.50 0.33
C VAL A 260 45.11 -9.92 -0.91
N GLU A 261 45.72 -11.10 -0.81
CA GLU A 261 46.49 -11.77 -1.86
C GLU A 261 45.69 -11.93 -3.16
N SER A 262 46.30 -11.51 -4.26
CA SER A 262 45.76 -11.61 -5.62
C SER A 262 45.96 -13.02 -6.19
N GLY A 263 45.22 -14.00 -5.66
CA GLY A 263 45.48 -15.42 -5.95
C GLY A 263 44.35 -16.31 -6.48
N HIS A 264 43.11 -15.86 -6.74
CA HIS A 264 42.04 -16.82 -7.15
C HIS A 264 40.92 -16.22 -8.04
N ALA A 265 41.28 -15.50 -9.12
CA ALA A 265 40.29 -14.75 -9.92
C ALA A 265 39.34 -15.60 -10.81
N LYS A 266 39.56 -16.92 -10.98
CA LYS A 266 38.79 -17.76 -11.93
C LYS A 266 37.88 -18.82 -11.27
N GLU A 267 38.29 -19.43 -10.16
CA GLU A 267 37.42 -20.32 -9.36
C GLU A 267 36.35 -19.56 -8.56
N SER A 268 36.65 -18.32 -8.15
CA SER A 268 35.76 -17.49 -7.33
C SER A 268 34.42 -17.14 -8.01
N LYS A 269 34.42 -16.81 -9.31
CA LYS A 269 33.20 -16.31 -9.99
C LYS A 269 32.06 -17.33 -10.08
N ARG A 270 32.39 -18.61 -10.27
CA ARG A 270 31.38 -19.69 -10.35
C ARG A 270 30.76 -19.95 -8.98
N ASN A 271 31.55 -19.85 -7.91
CA ASN A 271 31.05 -19.97 -6.54
C ASN A 271 30.15 -18.78 -6.16
N VAL A 272 30.47 -17.55 -6.59
CA VAL A 272 29.63 -16.37 -6.32
C VAL A 272 28.26 -16.46 -7.00
N LEU A 273 28.20 -16.91 -8.26
CA LEU A 273 26.91 -17.08 -8.95
C LEU A 273 26.05 -18.16 -8.26
N VAL A 274 26.65 -19.29 -7.89
CA VAL A 274 25.96 -20.36 -7.15
C VAL A 274 25.49 -19.87 -5.78
N GLN A 275 26.34 -19.15 -5.04
CA GLN A 275 25.94 -18.52 -3.77
C GLN A 275 24.79 -17.53 -3.96
N THR A 276 24.82 -16.72 -5.02
CA THR A 276 23.77 -15.74 -5.32
C THR A 276 22.44 -16.43 -5.60
N VAL A 277 22.45 -17.45 -6.46
CA VAL A 277 21.24 -18.24 -6.76
C VAL A 277 20.74 -18.95 -5.50
N ALA A 278 21.62 -19.55 -4.71
CA ALA A 278 21.25 -20.21 -3.46
C ALA A 278 20.60 -19.24 -2.47
N VAL A 279 21.20 -18.05 -2.25
CA VAL A 279 20.64 -17.02 -1.38
C VAL A 279 19.28 -16.56 -1.90
N LEU A 280 19.14 -16.28 -3.20
CA LEU A 280 17.86 -15.89 -3.79
C LEU A 280 16.78 -16.97 -3.62
N CYS A 281 17.12 -18.24 -3.84
CA CYS A 281 16.20 -19.36 -3.64
C CYS A 281 15.79 -19.48 -2.17
N VAL A 282 16.72 -19.31 -1.23
CA VAL A 282 16.43 -19.35 0.22
C VAL A 282 15.52 -18.19 0.61
N PHE A 283 15.82 -16.96 0.17
CA PHE A 283 14.96 -15.80 0.45
C PHE A 283 13.58 -15.94 -0.17
N LEU A 284 13.47 -16.48 -1.38
CA LEU A 284 12.19 -16.70 -2.04
C LEU A 284 11.39 -17.80 -1.34
N ALA A 285 12.03 -18.91 -0.94
CA ALA A 285 11.38 -19.98 -0.20
C ALA A 285 10.93 -19.54 1.21
N ILE A 286 11.79 -18.83 1.95
CA ILE A 286 11.45 -18.31 3.28
C ILE A 286 10.41 -17.20 3.18
N GLY A 287 10.53 -16.30 2.20
CA GLY A 287 9.57 -15.22 1.97
C GLY A 287 8.18 -15.75 1.64
N ILE A 288 8.07 -16.63 0.63
CA ILE A 288 6.79 -17.25 0.25
C ILE A 288 6.27 -18.13 1.38
N GLY A 289 7.12 -18.97 1.98
CA GLY A 289 6.72 -19.85 3.10
C GLY A 289 6.22 -19.06 4.30
N GLY A 290 6.91 -17.97 4.66
CA GLY A 290 6.50 -17.04 5.70
C GLY A 290 5.16 -16.38 5.36
N TYR A 291 5.02 -15.82 4.15
CA TYR A 291 3.78 -15.23 3.68
C TYR A 291 2.59 -16.21 3.77
N VAL A 292 2.76 -17.43 3.25
CA VAL A 292 1.71 -18.47 3.29
C VAL A 292 1.38 -18.87 4.73
N GLN A 293 2.38 -19.06 5.58
CA GLN A 293 2.17 -19.45 6.98
C GLN A 293 1.43 -18.37 7.76
N LEU A 294 1.85 -17.11 7.65
CA LEU A 294 1.20 -15.97 8.31
C LEU A 294 -0.23 -15.79 7.78
N SER A 295 -0.41 -15.85 6.46
CA SER A 295 -1.72 -15.78 5.84
C SER A 295 -2.66 -16.91 6.27
N HIS A 296 -2.12 -18.12 6.52
CA HIS A 296 -2.91 -19.25 7.04
C HIS A 296 -3.20 -19.12 8.53
N ASN A 297 -2.23 -18.67 9.33
CA ASN A 297 -2.42 -18.43 10.77
C ASN A 297 -3.52 -17.39 11.02
N ILE A 298 -3.54 -16.33 10.20
CA ILE A 298 -4.59 -15.31 10.14
C ILE A 298 -5.97 -15.94 9.92
N VAL A 299 -6.09 -16.87 8.96
CA VAL A 299 -7.36 -17.58 8.67
C VAL A 299 -7.76 -18.52 9.82
N SER A 300 -6.82 -19.30 10.36
CA SER A 300 -7.09 -20.27 11.44
C SER A 300 -7.51 -19.63 12.77
N GLN A 301 -7.07 -18.41 13.06
CA GLN A 301 -7.50 -17.66 14.25
C GLN A 301 -8.97 -17.23 14.17
N ILE A 302 -9.56 -17.16 12.97
CA ILE A 302 -10.97 -16.82 12.74
C ILE A 302 -11.85 -18.06 12.97
N ASP A 303 -11.41 -19.22 12.48
CA ASP A 303 -12.13 -20.49 12.65
C ASP A 303 -12.21 -20.95 14.12
N SER A 304 -11.34 -20.42 14.99
CA SER A 304 -11.24 -20.80 16.41
C SER A 304 -12.08 -19.93 17.36
N SER A 305 -12.57 -18.78 16.91
CA SER A 305 -13.40 -17.85 17.72
C SER A 305 -14.87 -17.79 17.30
N GLY A 306 -15.29 -18.56 16.29
CA GLY A 306 -16.69 -18.74 15.91
C GLY A 306 -17.16 -20.18 16.14
N SER A 307 -18.21 -20.37 16.93
CA SER A 307 -18.80 -21.68 17.17
C SER A 307 -19.24 -22.35 15.86
N ALA A 308 -19.01 -23.67 15.78
CA ALA A 308 -19.31 -24.58 14.68
C ALA A 308 -20.50 -24.20 13.76
N SER A 309 -20.23 -24.01 12.47
CA SER A 309 -21.05 -24.60 11.40
C SER A 309 -20.29 -24.65 10.07
N SER A 310 -20.42 -25.82 9.44
CA SER A 310 -19.87 -26.32 8.20
C SER A 310 -19.91 -25.40 6.95
N SER A 311 -18.77 -25.36 6.27
CA SER A 311 -18.55 -25.35 4.80
C SER A 311 -19.51 -24.58 3.87
N ASN A 312 -18.89 -23.67 3.10
CA ASN A 312 -19.31 -22.91 1.91
C ASN A 312 -20.06 -21.58 2.10
N SER A 313 -19.31 -20.46 2.08
CA SER A 313 -19.30 -19.41 1.03
C SER A 313 -18.65 -18.14 1.60
N ALA A 314 -17.80 -17.48 0.82
CA ALA A 314 -17.18 -16.18 1.09
C ALA A 314 -18.19 -15.11 1.57
N SER A 315 -18.39 -14.95 2.88
CA SER A 315 -19.34 -13.99 3.45
C SER A 315 -18.87 -13.52 4.82
N LEU A 316 -19.02 -12.22 5.08
CA LEU A 316 -18.71 -11.56 6.36
C LEU A 316 -19.79 -11.76 7.43
N ALA A 317 -20.82 -12.56 7.12
CA ALA A 317 -21.93 -12.81 8.05
C ALA A 317 -21.44 -13.39 9.39
N GLY A 318 -21.91 -12.79 10.48
CA GLY A 318 -21.52 -13.16 11.85
C GLY A 318 -20.18 -12.59 12.34
N GLN A 319 -19.37 -11.99 11.45
CA GLN A 319 -18.02 -11.50 11.78
C GLN A 319 -17.98 -10.00 12.09
N LEU A 320 -19.11 -9.29 11.96
CA LEU A 320 -19.16 -7.83 12.05
C LEU A 320 -19.77 -7.30 13.35
N LEU A 321 -20.11 -8.18 14.30
CA LEU A 321 -20.83 -7.82 15.52
C LEU A 321 -20.08 -6.82 16.40
N ASP A 322 -18.75 -6.95 16.50
CA ASP A 322 -17.94 -6.05 17.32
C ASP A 322 -17.95 -4.62 16.75
N PHE A 323 -17.87 -4.46 15.43
CA PHE A 323 -17.98 -3.16 14.75
C PHE A 323 -19.38 -2.54 14.93
N VAL A 324 -20.43 -3.36 14.82
CA VAL A 324 -21.81 -2.93 15.08
C VAL A 324 -21.95 -2.42 16.52
N ASN A 325 -21.34 -3.07 17.49
CA ASN A 325 -21.40 -2.62 18.89
C ASN A 325 -20.66 -1.29 19.09
N ILE A 326 -19.46 -1.15 18.52
CA ILE A 326 -18.67 0.09 18.61
C ILE A 326 -19.43 1.27 17.99
N GLU A 327 -19.99 1.11 16.79
CA GLU A 327 -20.75 2.17 16.14
C GLU A 327 -22.05 2.52 16.88
N ASN A 328 -22.72 1.55 17.51
CA ASN A 328 -23.88 1.81 18.37
C ASN A 328 -23.49 2.63 19.62
N ASP A 329 -22.35 2.32 20.24
CA ASP A 329 -21.82 3.10 21.37
C ASP A 329 -21.45 4.52 20.95
N MET A 330 -20.84 4.68 19.77
CA MET A 330 -20.57 5.99 19.18
C MET A 330 -21.85 6.77 18.90
N LEU A 331 -22.88 6.13 18.35
CA LEU A 331 -24.17 6.74 18.08
C LEU A 331 -24.85 7.21 19.38
N ASN A 332 -24.78 6.42 20.45
CA ASN A 332 -25.25 6.80 21.77
C ASN A 332 -24.50 8.02 22.33
N ALA A 333 -23.17 8.05 22.19
CA ALA A 333 -22.34 9.17 22.60
C ALA A 333 -22.69 10.46 21.81
N VAL A 334 -22.89 10.37 20.49
CA VAL A 334 -23.32 11.50 19.64
C VAL A 334 -24.71 12.01 20.06
N ASN A 335 -25.66 11.11 20.33
CA ASN A 335 -26.99 11.50 20.82
C ASN A 335 -26.93 12.19 22.20
N ALA A 336 -26.00 11.77 23.06
CA ALA A 336 -25.72 12.40 24.35
C ALA A 336 -24.90 13.69 24.26
N LYS A 337 -24.47 14.10 23.05
CA LYS A 337 -23.54 15.21 22.79
C LYS A 337 -22.16 15.02 23.45
N ASP A 338 -21.79 13.79 23.76
CA ASP A 338 -20.45 13.42 24.25
C ASP A 338 -19.53 13.11 23.07
N PHE A 339 -19.04 14.17 22.42
CA PHE A 339 -18.14 14.04 21.28
C PHE A 339 -16.74 13.54 21.67
N ALA A 340 -16.36 13.63 22.94
CA ALA A 340 -15.09 13.09 23.41
C ALA A 340 -15.14 11.55 23.45
N ALA A 341 -16.23 10.98 23.97
CA ALA A 341 -16.47 9.54 23.91
C ALA A 341 -16.66 9.05 22.47
N ALA A 342 -17.38 9.78 21.62
CA ALA A 342 -17.55 9.43 20.21
C ALA A 342 -16.22 9.38 19.45
N LYS A 343 -15.32 10.36 19.68
CA LYS A 343 -13.96 10.36 19.09
C LYS A 343 -13.13 9.17 19.55
N LYS A 344 -13.18 8.85 20.85
CA LYS A 344 -12.50 7.66 21.38
C LYS A 344 -13.08 6.37 20.77
N GLY A 345 -14.39 6.33 20.53
CA GLY A 345 -15.04 5.24 19.81
C GLY A 345 -14.57 5.14 18.35
N ALA A 346 -14.42 6.27 17.65
CA ALA A 346 -13.87 6.31 16.30
C ALA A 346 -12.42 5.80 16.25
N ASP A 347 -11.59 6.18 17.23
CA ASP A 347 -10.21 5.68 17.40
C ASP A 347 -10.17 4.17 17.64
N ASN A 348 -11.13 3.63 18.38
CA ASN A 348 -11.25 2.19 18.58
C ASN A 348 -11.82 1.46 17.35
N LEU A 349 -12.75 2.08 16.62
CA LEU A 349 -13.37 1.53 15.41
C LEU A 349 -12.33 1.35 14.31
N GLU A 350 -11.60 2.41 13.97
CA GLU A 350 -10.51 2.37 12.98
C GLU A 350 -9.50 1.29 13.34
N HIS A 351 -9.03 1.29 14.60
CA HIS A 351 -8.04 0.31 15.03
C HIS A 351 -8.50 -1.14 14.86
N GLN A 352 -9.73 -1.46 15.29
CA GLN A 352 -10.26 -2.81 15.16
C GLN A 352 -10.54 -3.17 13.69
N TRP A 353 -10.97 -2.20 12.90
CA TRP A 353 -11.27 -2.40 11.48
C TRP A 353 -10.00 -2.66 10.68
N ASP A 354 -8.95 -1.87 10.85
CA ASP A 354 -7.63 -2.05 10.21
C ASP A 354 -6.98 -3.37 10.64
N THR A 355 -7.08 -3.71 11.93
CA THR A 355 -6.57 -4.99 12.44
C THR A 355 -7.30 -6.18 11.80
N ALA A 356 -8.57 -6.01 11.46
CA ALA A 356 -9.39 -7.01 10.80
C ALA A 356 -9.34 -6.94 9.26
N GLU A 357 -8.85 -5.86 8.65
CA GLU A 357 -8.86 -5.64 7.21
C GLU A 357 -8.28 -6.83 6.44
N PRO A 358 -7.06 -7.34 6.73
CA PRO A 358 -6.46 -8.40 5.93
C PRO A 358 -7.30 -9.68 5.93
N LYS A 359 -8.10 -9.87 6.99
CA LYS A 359 -9.00 -11.00 7.19
C LYS A 359 -10.30 -10.79 6.42
N LEU A 360 -11.01 -9.70 6.71
CA LEU A 360 -12.33 -9.41 6.15
C LEU A 360 -12.25 -9.22 4.63
N ARG A 361 -11.22 -8.50 4.16
CA ARG A 361 -10.97 -8.28 2.73
C ARG A 361 -10.68 -9.57 1.95
N LYS A 362 -10.07 -10.57 2.59
CA LYS A 362 -9.80 -11.87 1.96
C LYS A 362 -11.05 -12.75 1.91
N ILE A 363 -11.93 -12.62 2.89
CA ILE A 363 -13.19 -13.37 2.96
C ILE A 363 -14.19 -12.86 1.93
N ASP A 364 -14.41 -11.55 1.88
CA ASP A 364 -15.26 -10.91 0.88
C ASP A 364 -14.78 -9.48 0.64
N SER A 365 -13.87 -9.33 -0.32
CA SER A 365 -13.29 -8.03 -0.68
C SER A 365 -14.34 -7.02 -1.14
N SER A 366 -15.46 -7.48 -1.71
CA SER A 366 -16.49 -6.61 -2.26
C SER A 366 -17.35 -6.01 -1.16
N THR A 367 -17.79 -6.84 -0.21
CA THR A 367 -18.55 -6.38 0.96
C THR A 367 -17.65 -5.62 1.91
N TRP A 368 -16.38 -6.03 2.06
CA TRP A 368 -15.40 -5.29 2.84
C TRP A 368 -15.21 -3.87 2.30
N THR A 369 -14.96 -3.68 1.00
CA THR A 369 -14.75 -2.34 0.40
C THR A 369 -15.98 -1.44 0.59
N GLN A 370 -17.19 -2.03 0.58
CA GLN A 370 -18.43 -1.29 0.81
C GLN A 370 -18.56 -0.81 2.27
N ILE A 371 -18.21 -1.66 3.24
CA ILE A 371 -18.22 -1.31 4.66
C ILE A 371 -17.09 -0.32 4.98
N ASP A 372 -15.92 -0.53 4.41
CA ASP A 372 -14.72 0.31 4.57
C ASP A 372 -15.02 1.77 4.20
N GLY A 373 -15.62 1.98 3.03
CA GLY A 373 -16.05 3.32 2.61
C GLY A 373 -17.10 3.97 3.51
N THR A 374 -17.96 3.21 4.20
CA THR A 374 -18.90 3.80 5.18
C THR A 374 -18.21 4.13 6.50
N ILE A 375 -17.25 3.32 6.93
CA ILE A 375 -16.42 3.58 8.12
C ILE A 375 -15.57 4.83 7.90
N ASP A 376 -14.97 5.03 6.73
CA ASP A 376 -14.24 6.26 6.40
C ASP A 376 -15.09 7.52 6.58
N VAL A 377 -16.35 7.48 6.14
CA VAL A 377 -17.30 8.58 6.30
C VAL A 377 -17.63 8.82 7.78
N VAL A 378 -17.76 7.76 8.57
CA VAL A 378 -17.94 7.84 10.03
C VAL A 378 -16.72 8.49 10.70
N LEU A 379 -15.52 8.01 10.39
CA LEU A 379 -14.28 8.54 10.95
C LEU A 379 -14.09 10.01 10.60
N ALA A 380 -14.32 10.39 9.34
CA ALA A 380 -14.23 11.76 8.87
C ALA A 380 -15.24 12.69 9.57
N ALA A 381 -16.49 12.24 9.74
CA ALA A 381 -17.53 13.04 10.39
C ALA A 381 -17.25 13.24 11.90
N VAL A 382 -16.96 12.14 12.61
CA VAL A 382 -16.81 12.12 14.07
C VAL A 382 -15.51 12.76 14.54
N ARG A 383 -14.40 12.56 13.81
CA ARG A 383 -13.09 13.10 14.20
C ARG A 383 -12.84 14.54 13.77
N SER A 384 -13.72 15.14 12.98
CA SER A 384 -13.57 16.53 12.54
C SER A 384 -13.30 17.49 13.71
N GLY A 385 -12.58 18.58 13.43
CA GLY A 385 -12.20 19.57 14.44
C GLY A 385 -13.42 20.21 15.14
N LYS A 386 -14.58 20.21 14.46
CA LYS A 386 -15.88 20.63 14.98
C LYS A 386 -16.96 19.64 14.50
N PRO A 387 -17.20 18.53 15.21
CA PRO A 387 -18.13 17.50 14.77
C PRO A 387 -19.57 18.01 14.80
N ASP A 388 -20.26 17.88 13.67
CA ASP A 388 -21.68 18.15 13.55
C ASP A 388 -22.49 16.93 13.98
N ALA A 389 -23.45 17.14 14.89
CA ALA A 389 -24.23 16.05 15.48
C ALA A 389 -25.09 15.31 14.45
N ASN A 390 -25.66 16.03 13.48
CA ASN A 390 -26.54 15.44 12.47
C ASN A 390 -25.73 14.70 11.41
N GLN A 391 -24.61 15.29 10.98
CA GLN A 391 -23.69 14.65 10.04
C GLN A 391 -23.09 13.37 10.61
N SER A 392 -22.63 13.41 11.87
CA SER A 392 -22.08 12.23 12.56
C SER A 392 -23.13 11.14 12.74
N LYS A 393 -24.37 11.54 13.07
CA LYS A 393 -25.50 10.60 13.23
C LYS A 393 -25.87 9.94 11.91
N ASN A 394 -25.98 10.69 10.83
CA ASN A 394 -26.30 10.15 9.51
C ASN A 394 -25.22 9.16 9.05
N ALA A 395 -23.94 9.55 9.16
CA ALA A 395 -22.82 8.67 8.82
C ALA A 395 -22.85 7.35 9.61
N LEU A 396 -23.07 7.42 10.92
CA LEU A 396 -23.16 6.23 11.78
C LEU A 396 -24.38 5.36 11.45
N GLN A 397 -25.52 5.96 11.12
CA GLN A 397 -26.72 5.19 10.74
C GLN A 397 -26.56 4.50 9.39
N ASP A 398 -25.90 5.16 8.43
CA ASP A 398 -25.61 4.60 7.12
C ASP A 398 -24.60 3.44 7.22
N SER A 399 -23.53 3.62 8.00
CA SER A 399 -22.54 2.56 8.24
C SER A 399 -23.14 1.38 9.02
N LEU A 400 -23.88 1.63 10.10
CA LEU A 400 -24.60 0.58 10.84
C LEU A 400 -25.56 -0.20 9.96
N LYS A 401 -26.23 0.44 9.00
CA LYS A 401 -27.12 -0.25 8.07
C LYS A 401 -26.33 -1.24 7.20
N VAL A 402 -25.24 -0.79 6.59
CA VAL A 402 -24.39 -1.61 5.73
C VAL A 402 -23.76 -2.77 6.52
N LEU A 403 -23.23 -2.48 7.71
CA LEU A 403 -22.69 -3.49 8.62
C LEU A 403 -23.74 -4.55 9.00
N ASN A 404 -24.95 -4.14 9.38
CA ASN A 404 -26.01 -5.07 9.76
C ASN A 404 -26.53 -5.91 8.58
N ASP A 405 -26.63 -5.31 7.39
CA ASP A 405 -27.07 -6.01 6.19
C ASP A 405 -26.03 -7.07 5.76
N ALA A 406 -24.75 -6.71 5.80
CA ALA A 406 -23.65 -7.65 5.57
C ALA A 406 -23.59 -8.77 6.63
N ASN A 407 -23.85 -8.43 7.89
CA ASN A 407 -23.79 -9.38 9.00
C ASN A 407 -24.94 -10.42 8.98
N LYS A 408 -26.05 -10.13 8.28
CA LYS A 408 -27.23 -11.01 8.15
C LYS A 408 -27.18 -11.97 6.95
N ALA A 409 -26.27 -11.79 6.01
CA ALA A 409 -26.34 -12.37 4.67
C ALA A 409 -26.10 -13.90 4.55
N ALA A 410 -26.18 -14.69 5.63
CA ALA A 410 -26.06 -16.16 5.57
C ALA A 410 -27.40 -16.93 5.49
N ALA A 411 -28.55 -16.28 5.68
CA ALA A 411 -29.84 -16.97 5.82
C ALA A 411 -30.63 -17.21 4.51
N SER A 412 -30.15 -16.72 3.36
CA SER A 412 -30.94 -16.71 2.11
C SER A 412 -30.46 -17.66 1.01
N GLN A 413 -29.46 -18.51 1.28
CA GLN A 413 -28.97 -19.50 0.33
C GLN A 413 -29.06 -20.92 0.91
N ALA A 414 -30.26 -21.49 0.92
CA ALA A 414 -30.44 -22.94 1.06
C ALA A 414 -30.72 -23.54 -0.34
N PRO A 415 -30.20 -24.74 -0.67
CA PRO A 415 -30.42 -25.36 -1.97
C PRO A 415 -31.87 -25.82 -2.10
N ALA A 416 -32.49 -25.55 -3.25
CA ALA A 416 -33.76 -26.15 -3.62
C ALA A 416 -33.64 -27.68 -3.61
N SER A 417 -34.36 -28.34 -2.71
CA SER A 417 -34.43 -29.79 -2.60
C SER A 417 -35.22 -30.38 -3.77
N SER A 418 -34.58 -31.27 -4.52
CA SER A 418 -35.18 -32.04 -5.60
C SER A 418 -35.64 -33.43 -5.13
N GLN A 419 -36.94 -33.67 -5.35
CA GLN A 419 -37.60 -34.92 -5.75
C GLN A 419 -37.91 -36.04 -4.73
N SER A 420 -39.20 -36.40 -4.71
CA SER A 420 -39.67 -37.79 -4.77
C SER A 420 -41.09 -37.81 -5.35
N GLU A 421 -41.24 -38.23 -6.62
CA GLU A 421 -42.37 -39.03 -7.13
C GLU A 421 -42.10 -39.44 -8.60
N THR A 422 -42.35 -40.71 -8.92
CA THR A 422 -42.25 -41.36 -10.25
C THR A 422 -43.60 -42.05 -10.52
N PRO A 423 -43.88 -42.62 -11.72
CA PRO A 423 -43.62 -42.16 -13.09
C PRO A 423 -44.85 -42.33 -14.02
N GLN A 424 -44.97 -41.55 -15.11
CA GLN A 424 -45.65 -42.06 -16.32
C GLN A 424 -45.31 -41.27 -17.59
N ALA A 425 -44.98 -42.02 -18.65
CA ALA A 425 -44.72 -41.60 -20.03
C ALA A 425 -45.98 -41.89 -20.90
N PRO A 426 -46.03 -41.62 -22.24
CA PRO A 426 -45.00 -41.04 -23.11
C PRO A 426 -45.48 -40.02 -24.19
N ALA A 427 -44.47 -39.46 -24.91
CA ALA A 427 -44.46 -39.04 -26.32
C ALA A 427 -44.99 -37.64 -26.74
N ALA A 428 -44.07 -36.78 -27.20
CA ALA A 428 -44.00 -36.25 -28.57
C ALA A 428 -42.74 -35.37 -28.78
N SER A 429 -42.15 -35.45 -29.98
CA SER A 429 -40.96 -34.74 -30.48
C SER A 429 -41.21 -33.23 -30.75
N PRO A 430 -40.16 -32.43 -31.03
CA PRO A 430 -40.07 -31.03 -30.62
C PRO A 430 -40.64 -30.04 -31.64
N GLU A 431 -41.38 -29.04 -31.17
CA GLU A 431 -41.63 -27.81 -31.90
C GLU A 431 -40.80 -26.68 -31.29
N ALA A 432 -39.93 -26.12 -32.13
CA ALA A 432 -39.21 -24.91 -31.87
C ALA A 432 -40.17 -23.72 -31.95
N THR A 433 -40.28 -22.95 -30.87
CA THR A 433 -40.77 -21.57 -30.93
C THR A 433 -40.04 -20.68 -29.93
N THR A 434 -39.18 -19.84 -30.49
CA THR A 434 -38.90 -18.45 -30.11
C THR A 434 -38.27 -18.19 -28.73
N ASP A 435 -36.94 -18.22 -28.73
CA ASP A 435 -36.11 -17.35 -27.90
C ASP A 435 -36.67 -15.92 -27.90
N THR A 436 -37.10 -15.45 -26.74
CA THR A 436 -36.95 -14.03 -26.41
C THR A 436 -35.69 -13.94 -25.56
N PRO A 437 -34.57 -13.40 -26.07
CA PRO A 437 -33.44 -13.12 -25.21
C PRO A 437 -33.88 -11.95 -24.31
N GLN A 438 -34.31 -12.26 -23.10
CA GLN A 438 -34.55 -11.25 -22.08
C GLN A 438 -33.25 -10.44 -21.94
N ALA A 439 -33.34 -9.11 -22.09
CA ALA A 439 -32.18 -8.23 -22.08
C ALA A 439 -31.40 -8.46 -20.77
N LYS A 440 -30.10 -8.71 -20.88
CA LYS A 440 -29.27 -9.18 -19.76
C LYS A 440 -29.22 -8.18 -18.59
N LEU A 441 -29.55 -6.91 -18.82
CA LEU A 441 -29.59 -5.84 -17.81
C LEU A 441 -31.01 -5.45 -17.37
N ALA A 442 -32.05 -6.20 -17.80
CA ALA A 442 -33.44 -5.90 -17.46
C ALA A 442 -33.68 -5.81 -15.95
N GLY A 443 -34.36 -4.75 -15.52
CA GLY A 443 -34.67 -4.45 -14.12
C GLY A 443 -33.49 -4.01 -13.24
N ARG A 444 -32.27 -3.92 -13.78
CA ARG A 444 -31.05 -3.58 -13.03
C ARG A 444 -30.61 -2.13 -13.18
N LEU A 445 -31.30 -1.36 -14.02
CA LEU A 445 -30.94 0.03 -14.31
C LEU A 445 -31.94 1.05 -13.75
N SER A 446 -32.97 0.62 -13.03
CA SER A 446 -34.06 1.47 -12.55
C SER A 446 -33.56 2.63 -11.67
N ASP A 447 -32.63 2.37 -10.76
CA ASP A 447 -32.07 3.41 -9.88
C ASP A 447 -31.33 4.52 -10.66
N PHE A 448 -30.68 4.17 -11.77
CA PHE A 448 -29.98 5.14 -12.62
C PHE A 448 -30.97 5.95 -13.46
N ILE A 449 -32.00 5.29 -13.97
CA ILE A 449 -33.11 5.93 -14.69
C ILE A 449 -33.83 6.94 -13.80
N ASP A 450 -34.05 6.60 -12.53
CA ASP A 450 -34.69 7.50 -11.57
C ASP A 450 -33.83 8.73 -11.28
N ILE A 451 -32.51 8.56 -11.14
CA ILE A 451 -31.57 9.68 -10.96
C ILE A 451 -31.53 10.58 -12.20
N GLU A 452 -31.44 10.01 -13.41
CA GLU A 452 -31.46 10.81 -14.65
C GLU A 452 -32.80 11.53 -14.86
N ASN A 453 -33.93 10.96 -14.41
CA ASN A 453 -35.23 11.61 -14.44
C ASN A 453 -35.33 12.78 -13.45
N GLU A 454 -34.79 12.64 -12.23
CA GLU A 454 -34.70 13.76 -11.28
C GLU A 454 -33.78 14.86 -11.80
N MET A 455 -32.64 14.49 -12.39
CA MET A 455 -31.73 15.42 -13.05
C MET A 455 -32.43 16.17 -14.21
N MET A 456 -33.25 15.47 -15.00
CA MET A 456 -34.03 16.09 -16.06
C MET A 456 -35.06 17.09 -15.53
N LYS A 457 -35.71 16.80 -14.40
CA LYS A 457 -36.62 17.78 -13.75
C LYS A 457 -35.85 19.02 -13.28
N ALA A 458 -34.71 18.84 -12.64
CA ALA A 458 -33.87 19.94 -12.17
C ALA A 458 -33.37 20.83 -13.33
N VAL A 459 -32.92 20.23 -14.44
CA VAL A 459 -32.49 20.96 -15.63
C VAL A 459 -33.65 21.76 -16.25
N ASN A 460 -34.85 21.18 -16.35
CA ASN A 460 -36.03 21.88 -16.86
C ASN A 460 -36.49 23.03 -15.94
N ALA A 461 -36.32 22.87 -14.63
CA ALA A 461 -36.56 23.91 -13.63
C ALA A 461 -35.44 24.98 -13.57
N LYS A 462 -34.35 24.81 -14.34
CA LYS A 462 -33.13 25.63 -14.32
C LYS A 462 -32.37 25.58 -12.98
N GLU A 463 -32.56 24.53 -12.21
CA GLU A 463 -31.90 24.26 -10.94
C GLU A 463 -30.59 23.49 -11.16
N PHE A 464 -29.63 24.13 -11.84
CA PHE A 464 -28.40 23.45 -12.28
C PHE A 464 -27.52 22.94 -11.14
N ALA A 465 -27.57 23.54 -9.95
CA ALA A 465 -26.85 23.05 -8.77
C ALA A 465 -27.42 21.72 -8.25
N ALA A 466 -28.74 21.54 -8.31
CA ALA A 466 -29.39 20.27 -7.96
C ALA A 466 -29.04 19.20 -9.00
N ALA A 467 -29.11 19.55 -10.29
CA ALA A 467 -28.71 18.65 -11.38
C ALA A 467 -27.23 18.20 -11.28
N GLN A 468 -26.33 19.08 -10.83
CA GLN A 468 -24.93 18.73 -10.59
C GLN A 468 -24.76 17.75 -9.44
N LYS A 469 -25.52 17.93 -8.35
CA LYS A 469 -25.53 16.98 -7.23
C LYS A 469 -26.08 15.61 -7.65
N ASP A 470 -27.11 15.59 -8.48
CA ASP A 470 -27.66 14.35 -9.03
C ASP A 470 -26.66 13.69 -9.99
N ALA A 471 -25.87 14.46 -10.73
CA ALA A 471 -24.79 13.94 -11.57
C ALA A 471 -23.66 13.31 -10.72
N ASP A 472 -23.32 13.91 -9.58
CA ASP A 472 -22.36 13.32 -8.62
C ASP A 472 -22.86 12.01 -8.01
N ASN A 473 -24.15 11.96 -7.71
CA ASN A 473 -24.80 10.73 -7.24
C ASN A 473 -24.85 9.66 -8.34
N LEU A 474 -25.12 10.06 -9.59
CA LEU A 474 -25.14 9.16 -10.74
C LEU A 474 -23.78 8.52 -10.99
N GLU A 475 -22.70 9.31 -11.03
CA GLU A 475 -21.33 8.82 -11.21
C GLU A 475 -20.94 7.86 -10.08
N HIS A 476 -21.14 8.26 -8.83
CA HIS A 476 -20.79 7.44 -7.68
C HIS A 476 -21.50 6.08 -7.69
N LYS A 477 -22.81 6.06 -7.98
CA LYS A 477 -23.56 4.79 -8.09
C LYS A 477 -23.15 3.96 -9.31
N TRP A 478 -22.81 4.62 -10.42
CA TRP A 478 -22.44 3.95 -11.65
C TRP A 478 -21.07 3.27 -11.48
N ASP A 479 -20.10 3.95 -10.89
CA ASP A 479 -18.75 3.42 -10.61
C ASP A 479 -18.80 2.22 -9.65
N ILE A 480 -19.65 2.28 -8.63
CA ILE A 480 -19.86 1.14 -7.70
C ILE A 480 -20.48 -0.06 -8.43
N SER A 481 -21.32 0.19 -9.42
CA SER A 481 -22.09 -0.84 -10.13
C SER A 481 -21.37 -1.36 -11.39
N GLU A 482 -20.42 -0.61 -11.94
CA GLU A 482 -19.68 -0.91 -13.16
C GLU A 482 -19.10 -2.34 -13.16
N PRO A 483 -18.36 -2.79 -12.12
CA PRO A 483 -17.73 -4.11 -12.13
C PRO A 483 -18.73 -5.26 -12.19
N LYS A 484 -19.97 -5.03 -11.74
CA LYS A 484 -21.07 -5.99 -11.75
C LYS A 484 -21.83 -5.93 -13.07
N LEU A 485 -22.24 -4.75 -13.53
CA LEU A 485 -23.03 -4.56 -14.76
C LEU A 485 -22.24 -4.93 -16.03
N ARG A 486 -20.95 -4.58 -16.09
CA ARG A 486 -20.07 -4.91 -17.21
C ARG A 486 -19.86 -6.42 -17.41
N LYS A 487 -19.89 -7.20 -16.33
CA LYS A 487 -19.79 -8.67 -16.39
C LYS A 487 -21.08 -9.33 -16.88
N ILE A 488 -22.22 -8.68 -16.68
CA ILE A 488 -23.53 -9.18 -17.09
C ILE A 488 -23.74 -8.95 -18.60
N ASP A 489 -23.51 -7.73 -19.07
CA ASP A 489 -23.55 -7.39 -20.50
C ASP A 489 -22.61 -6.25 -20.84
N GLY A 490 -21.35 -6.59 -21.12
CA GLY A 490 -20.32 -5.61 -21.45
C GLY A 490 -20.64 -4.77 -22.68
N SER A 491 -21.35 -5.30 -23.67
CA SER A 491 -21.64 -4.59 -24.92
C SER A 491 -22.72 -3.51 -24.74
N THR A 492 -23.74 -3.81 -23.94
CA THR A 492 -24.79 -2.85 -23.58
C THR A 492 -24.27 -1.88 -22.52
N TRP A 493 -23.48 -2.36 -21.57
CA TRP A 493 -22.81 -1.53 -20.57
C TRP A 493 -21.95 -0.45 -21.22
N THR A 494 -21.07 -0.76 -22.18
CA THR A 494 -20.22 0.26 -22.84
C THR A 494 -21.03 1.35 -23.57
N LYS A 495 -22.23 1.01 -24.06
CA LYS A 495 -23.11 2.01 -24.69
C LYS A 495 -23.74 2.95 -23.66
N ILE A 496 -24.14 2.42 -22.51
CA ILE A 496 -24.72 3.22 -21.41
C ILE A 496 -23.64 4.06 -20.73
N ASP A 497 -22.46 3.48 -20.51
CA ASP A 497 -21.29 4.15 -19.94
C ASP A 497 -20.92 5.41 -20.74
N GLY A 498 -20.82 5.27 -22.06
CA GLY A 498 -20.57 6.41 -22.96
C GLY A 498 -21.68 7.46 -22.97
N THR A 499 -22.93 7.12 -22.66
CA THR A 499 -24.02 8.12 -22.58
C THR A 499 -24.01 8.84 -21.23
N ILE A 500 -23.68 8.14 -20.15
CA ILE A 500 -23.49 8.72 -18.81
C ILE A 500 -22.31 9.70 -18.83
N ASP A 501 -21.19 9.37 -19.46
CA ASP A 501 -20.05 10.28 -19.64
C ASP A 501 -20.46 11.61 -20.27
N VAL A 502 -21.31 11.56 -21.30
CA VAL A 502 -21.82 12.75 -21.99
C VAL A 502 -22.78 13.54 -21.09
N VAL A 503 -23.61 12.86 -20.30
CA VAL A 503 -24.48 13.51 -19.28
C VAL A 503 -23.63 14.23 -18.24
N LEU A 504 -22.65 13.55 -17.63
CA LEU A 504 -21.77 14.12 -16.61
C LEU A 504 -20.98 15.31 -17.18
N ALA A 505 -20.40 15.16 -18.38
CA ALA A 505 -19.63 16.21 -19.02
C ALA A 505 -20.46 17.44 -19.44
N THR A 506 -21.76 17.29 -19.67
CA THR A 506 -22.65 18.41 -20.03
C THR A 506 -23.21 19.11 -18.80
N VAL A 507 -23.62 18.34 -17.78
CA VAL A 507 -24.28 18.85 -16.57
C VAL A 507 -23.28 19.47 -15.58
N ARG A 508 -22.07 18.91 -15.46
CA ARG A 508 -21.02 19.41 -14.54
C ARG A 508 -20.23 20.61 -15.06
N LYS A 509 -20.51 21.10 -16.27
CA LYS A 509 -19.86 22.33 -16.76
C LYS A 509 -20.15 23.49 -15.81
N GLY A 510 -19.15 24.36 -15.59
CA GLY A 510 -19.32 25.55 -14.74
C GLY A 510 -20.45 26.50 -15.18
N LYS A 511 -20.89 26.42 -16.45
CA LYS A 511 -22.14 27.03 -16.95
C LYS A 511 -22.86 26.02 -17.88
N PRO A 512 -23.76 25.18 -17.35
CA PRO A 512 -24.44 24.16 -18.14
C PRO A 512 -25.40 24.81 -19.14
N ASN A 513 -25.44 24.29 -20.37
CA ASN A 513 -26.45 24.69 -21.35
C ASN A 513 -27.66 23.75 -21.24
N GLY A 514 -28.81 24.30 -20.85
CA GLY A 514 -30.04 23.52 -20.62
C GLY A 514 -30.46 22.66 -21.81
N SER A 515 -30.36 23.15 -23.06
CA SER A 515 -30.76 22.35 -24.23
C SER A 515 -29.80 21.20 -24.51
N GLN A 516 -28.50 21.38 -24.23
CA GLN A 516 -27.50 20.33 -24.37
C GLN A 516 -27.63 19.27 -23.28
N CYS A 517 -27.92 19.68 -22.04
CA CYS A 517 -28.16 18.76 -20.93
C CYS A 517 -29.42 17.91 -21.18
N ILE A 518 -30.51 18.54 -21.66
CA ILE A 518 -31.75 17.83 -22.02
C ILE A 518 -31.51 16.82 -23.15
N SER A 519 -30.72 17.18 -24.18
CA SER A 519 -30.38 16.25 -25.26
C SER A 519 -29.60 15.04 -24.73
N ALA A 520 -28.55 15.28 -23.94
CA ALA A 520 -27.72 14.21 -23.38
C ALA A 520 -28.53 13.27 -22.46
N LEU A 521 -29.39 13.83 -21.61
CA LEU A 521 -30.26 13.05 -20.71
C LEU A 521 -31.30 12.25 -21.48
N ASN A 522 -31.90 12.78 -22.54
CA ASN A 522 -32.84 12.01 -23.37
C ASN A 522 -32.17 10.83 -24.08
N ASP A 523 -30.95 11.03 -24.58
CA ASP A 523 -30.18 9.99 -25.26
C ASP A 523 -29.80 8.87 -24.27
N SER A 524 -29.31 9.24 -23.08
CA SER A 524 -28.98 8.29 -22.01
C SER A 524 -30.20 7.52 -21.51
N LEU A 525 -31.29 8.22 -21.17
CA LEU A 525 -32.55 7.60 -20.71
C LEU A 525 -33.14 6.66 -21.75
N THR A 526 -33.05 6.98 -23.05
CA THR A 526 -33.57 6.12 -24.11
C THR A 526 -32.81 4.79 -24.18
N ILE A 527 -31.48 4.85 -24.12
CA ILE A 527 -30.62 3.67 -24.18
C ILE A 527 -30.75 2.84 -22.90
N MET A 528 -30.73 3.50 -21.74
CA MET A 528 -30.83 2.87 -20.44
C MET A 528 -32.21 2.24 -20.20
N SER A 529 -33.30 2.94 -20.53
CA SER A 529 -34.66 2.38 -20.44
C SER A 529 -34.89 1.26 -21.46
N GLY A 530 -34.25 1.31 -22.62
CA GLY A 530 -34.28 0.23 -23.60
C GLY A 530 -33.58 -1.03 -23.11
N ALA A 531 -32.45 -0.87 -22.41
CA ALA A 531 -31.70 -1.98 -21.80
C ALA A 531 -32.35 -2.53 -20.51
N ASN A 532 -33.18 -1.72 -19.85
CA ASN A 532 -33.85 -2.07 -18.60
C ASN A 532 -35.20 -2.79 -18.80
N LYS A 533 -35.78 -2.73 -20.00
CA LYS A 533 -36.96 -3.49 -20.43
C LYS A 533 -36.58 -4.91 -20.82
#